data_AF-A0A3P7NRT7-F1
#
_entry.id   AF-A0A3P7NRT7-F1
#
_cell.length_a   1.000
_cell.length_b   1.000
_cell.length_c   1.000
_cell.angle_alpha   90.00
_cell.angle_beta   90.00
_cell.angle_gamma   90.00
#
_symmetry.space_group_name_H-M   'P 1'
#
loop_
_entity.id
_entity.type
_entity.pdbx_description
1 polymer ?
#
loop_
_entity_poly.entity_id
_entity_poly.type
_entity_poly.pdbx_seq_one_letter_code
_entity_poly.pdbx_strand_id
1 'polypeptide(L)'
;MLGSRIREHKQTVRRGDESSRVAAHTYETGHEFNFAAVKVLAHAGNKTSREFIGAWSRDENSVNRCVELAPAYRALRYCKRSHPEARHS
;
A
#
# COMPACT_ATOMS: atom_id res chain seq x y z
N MET A 1 -6.15 -13.52 5.60
CA MET A 1 -6.70 -13.69 4.23
C MET A 1 -7.23 -12.35 3.72
N LEU A 2 -7.13 -12.08 2.42
CA LEU A 2 -7.49 -10.78 1.82
C LEU A 2 -8.96 -10.40 2.08
N GLY A 3 -9.89 -11.36 1.94
CA GLY A 3 -11.32 -11.13 2.12
C GLY A 3 -11.68 -10.58 3.50
N SER A 4 -11.08 -11.11 4.58
CA SER A 4 -11.29 -10.60 5.94
C SER A 4 -10.83 -9.16 6.09
N ARG A 5 -9.66 -8.80 5.53
CA ARG A 5 -9.12 -7.44 5.57
C ARG A 5 -9.98 -6.44 4.80
N ILE A 6 -10.48 -6.83 3.62
CA ILE A 6 -11.42 -6.00 2.86
C ILE A 6 -12.70 -5.76 3.67
N ARG A 7 -13.24 -6.80 4.31
CA ARG A 7 -14.45 -6.70 5.12
C ARG A 7 -14.25 -5.79 6.34
N GLU A 8 -13.12 -5.93 7.05
CA GLU A 8 -12.73 -5.07 8.17
C GLU A 8 -12.67 -3.59 7.72
N HIS A 9 -11.96 -3.30 6.64
CA HIS A 9 -11.84 -1.92 6.15
C HIS A 9 -13.17 -1.31 5.71
N LYS A 10 -14.02 -2.08 5.01
CA LYS A 10 -15.40 -1.66 4.68
C LYS A 10 -16.20 -1.30 5.94
N GLN A 11 -16.04 -2.08 7.00
CA GLN A 11 -16.72 -1.80 8.27
C GLN A 11 -16.19 -0.53 8.93
N THR A 12 -14.88 -0.30 8.94
CA THR A 12 -14.30 0.93 9.50
C THR A 12 -14.74 2.19 8.76
N VAL A 13 -14.81 2.14 7.42
CA VAL A 13 -15.30 3.25 6.60
C VAL A 13 -16.76 3.55 6.91
N ARG A 14 -17.61 2.51 6.97
CA ARG A 14 -19.03 2.66 7.33
C ARG A 14 -19.26 3.26 8.72
N ARG A 15 -18.37 2.97 9.67
CA ARG A 15 -18.45 3.49 11.05
C ARG A 15 -17.86 4.89 11.20
N GLY A 16 -17.13 5.40 10.21
CA GLY A 16 -16.37 6.64 10.35
C GLY A 16 -15.25 6.52 11.39
N ASP A 17 -14.62 5.35 11.49
CA ASP A 17 -13.57 5.11 12.49
C ASP A 17 -12.29 5.89 12.12
N GLU A 18 -12.06 7.01 12.80
CA GLU A 18 -10.90 7.90 12.57
C GLU A 18 -9.54 7.22 12.76
N SER A 19 -9.48 6.13 13.55
CA SER A 19 -8.25 5.35 13.71
C SER A 19 -7.89 4.55 12.43
N SER A 20 -8.88 4.29 11.59
CA SER A 20 -8.68 3.69 10.27
C SER A 20 -8.28 4.76 9.27
N ARG A 21 -7.05 4.68 8.79
CA ARG A 21 -6.53 5.60 7.76
C ARG A 21 -7.36 5.62 6.48
N VAL A 22 -8.01 4.50 6.14
CA VAL A 22 -8.90 4.45 4.97
C VAL A 22 -10.16 5.28 5.25
N ALA A 23 -10.75 5.14 6.45
CA ALA A 23 -11.94 5.88 6.83
C ALA A 23 -11.66 7.38 6.99
N ALA A 24 -10.55 7.74 7.66
CA ALA A 24 -10.08 9.12 7.76
C ALA A 24 -9.90 9.75 6.36
N HIS A 25 -9.23 9.05 5.44
CA HIS A 25 -9.02 9.55 4.08
C HIS A 25 -10.34 9.72 3.29
N THR A 26 -11.26 8.75 3.39
CA THR A 26 -12.57 8.87 2.73
C THR A 26 -13.38 10.05 3.28
N TYR A 27 -13.27 10.33 4.58
CA TYR A 27 -13.92 11.47 5.22
C TYR A 27 -13.28 12.80 4.80
N GLU A 28 -11.95 12.90 4.87
CA GLU A 28 -11.20 14.11 4.53
C GLU A 28 -11.37 14.54 3.06
N THR A 29 -11.41 13.57 2.14
CA THR A 29 -11.45 13.84 0.70
C THR A 29 -12.84 13.74 0.09
N GLY A 30 -13.80 13.12 0.77
CA GLY A 30 -15.10 12.76 0.20
C GLY A 30 -15.02 11.66 -0.88
N HIS A 31 -13.84 11.09 -1.12
CA HIS A 31 -13.65 10.04 -2.11
C HIS A 31 -14.00 8.66 -1.54
N GLU A 32 -14.41 7.74 -2.43
CA GLU A 32 -14.61 6.34 -2.09
C GLU A 32 -13.36 5.50 -2.37
N PHE A 33 -13.07 4.56 -1.46
CA PHE A 33 -11.99 3.60 -1.66
C PHE A 33 -12.47 2.42 -2.54
N ASN A 34 -11.78 2.16 -3.66
CA ASN A 34 -12.09 1.03 -4.53
C ASN A 34 -11.59 -0.31 -3.96
N PHE A 35 -12.42 -0.95 -3.12
CA PHE A 35 -12.12 -2.26 -2.54
C PHE A 35 -12.02 -3.40 -3.56
N ALA A 36 -12.62 -3.27 -4.74
CA ALA A 36 -12.57 -4.30 -5.78
C ALA A 36 -11.22 -4.34 -6.50
N ALA A 37 -10.49 -3.22 -6.52
CA ALA A 37 -9.16 -3.12 -7.11
C ALA A 37 -8.03 -3.61 -6.18
N VAL A 38 -8.34 -4.05 -4.95
CA VAL A 38 -7.32 -4.49 -3.99
C VAL A 38 -6.71 -5.82 -4.43
N LYS A 39 -5.38 -5.85 -4.54
CA LYS A 39 -4.59 -7.05 -4.84
C LYS A 39 -3.55 -7.31 -3.75
N VAL A 40 -3.21 -8.58 -3.55
CA VAL A 40 -2.07 -8.97 -2.70
C VAL A 40 -0.79 -8.71 -3.47
N LEU A 41 0.13 -7.94 -2.90
CA LEU A 41 1.42 -7.63 -3.52
C LEU A 41 2.43 -8.77 -3.33
N ALA A 42 2.53 -9.29 -2.11
CA ALA A 42 3.32 -10.46 -1.77
C ALA A 42 2.87 -10.99 -0.40
N HIS A 43 3.17 -12.26 -0.14
CA HIS A 43 2.99 -12.87 1.16
C HIS A 43 4.26 -12.70 1.99
N ALA A 44 4.11 -12.35 3.27
CA ALA A 44 5.20 -12.13 4.20
C ALA A 44 4.94 -12.86 5.53
N GLY A 45 5.91 -13.67 5.95
CA GLY A 45 5.82 -14.46 7.19
C GLY A 45 6.05 -13.65 8.47
N ASN A 46 6.63 -12.45 8.38
CA ASN A 46 6.92 -11.59 9.52
C ASN A 46 6.61 -10.11 9.25
N LYS A 47 6.56 -9.31 10.32
CA LYS A 47 6.23 -7.87 10.28
C LYS A 47 7.21 -7.09 9.41
N THR A 48 8.51 -7.29 9.59
CA THR A 48 9.57 -6.59 8.87
C THR A 48 9.48 -6.77 7.36
N SER A 49 9.28 -8.01 6.90
CA SER A 49 9.11 -8.34 5.49
C SER A 49 7.85 -7.68 4.92
N ARG A 50 6.74 -7.68 5.68
CA ARG A 50 5.49 -7.02 5.27
C ARG A 50 5.65 -5.50 5.11
N GLU A 51 6.31 -4.86 6.08
CA GLU A 51 6.60 -3.43 6.05
C GLU A 51 7.53 -3.08 4.89
N PHE A 52 8.58 -3.87 4.66
CA PHE A 52 9.48 -3.72 3.53
C PHE A 52 8.74 -3.83 2.18
N ILE A 53 7.89 -4.85 2.00
CA ILE A 53 7.07 -5.00 0.77
C ILE A 53 6.18 -3.78 0.56
N GLY A 54 5.54 -3.28 1.64
CA GLY A 54 4.72 -2.08 1.58
C GLY A 54 5.52 -0.85 1.16
N ALA A 55 6.68 -0.63 1.77
CA ALA A 55 7.56 0.50 1.45
C ALA A 55 8.16 0.40 0.03
N TRP A 56 8.52 -0.82 -0.39
CA TRP A 56 9.04 -1.12 -1.73
C TRP A 56 7.99 -0.98 -2.83
N SER A 57 6.71 -1.06 -2.50
CA SER A 57 5.61 -0.92 -3.47
C SER A 57 5.02 0.49 -3.50
N ARG A 58 5.29 1.32 -2.48
CA ARG A 58 4.77 2.68 -2.31
C ARG A 58 5.17 3.68 -3.41
N ASP A 59 4.24 4.26 -4.15
CA ASP A 59 4.49 5.40 -5.03
C ASP A 59 4.28 6.74 -4.31
N GLU A 60 4.50 7.86 -5.01
CA GLU A 60 4.32 9.21 -4.45
C GLU A 60 2.87 9.50 -4.06
N ASN A 61 1.91 8.85 -4.72
CA ASN A 61 0.48 9.00 -4.47
C ASN A 61 -0.03 8.07 -3.37
N SER A 62 0.82 7.20 -2.83
CA SER A 62 0.42 6.22 -1.84
C SER A 62 0.19 6.88 -0.48
N VAL A 63 -1.03 6.70 0.04
CA VAL A 63 -1.45 7.24 1.33
C VAL A 63 -0.56 6.73 2.47
N ASN A 64 -0.04 5.49 2.41
CA ASN A 64 0.72 4.89 3.52
C ASN A 64 2.05 5.60 3.83
N ARG A 65 2.11 6.42 4.89
CA ARG A 65 3.27 7.26 5.25
C ARG A 65 4.28 6.58 6.20
N CYS A 66 3.95 5.45 6.81
CA CYS A 66 4.64 4.94 8.02
C CYS A 66 5.89 4.08 7.81
N VAL A 67 6.34 3.79 6.58
CA VAL A 67 7.55 2.97 6.38
C VAL A 67 8.46 3.60 5.35
N GLU A 68 9.56 4.19 5.81
CA GLU A 68 10.66 4.61 4.95
C GLU A 68 11.60 3.44 4.67
N LEU A 69 12.01 3.29 3.41
CA LEU A 69 13.08 2.36 3.06
C LEU A 69 14.42 2.95 3.50
N ALA A 70 15.31 2.12 4.03
CA ALA A 70 16.68 2.56 4.31
C ALA A 70 17.35 3.09 3.01
N PRO A 71 18.28 4.07 3.11
CA PRO A 71 18.85 4.75 1.95
C PRO A 71 19.39 3.81 0.85
N ALA A 72 20.06 2.72 1.24
CA ALA A 72 20.56 1.71 0.30
C ALA A 72 19.45 1.09 -0.55
N TYR A 73 18.30 0.78 0.05
CA TYR A 73 17.14 0.21 -0.67
C TYR A 73 16.41 1.25 -1.52
N ARG A 74 16.42 2.54 -1.12
CA ARG A 74 15.88 3.62 -1.96
C ARG A 74 16.67 3.77 -3.26
N ALA A 75 18.00 3.75 -3.19
CA ALA A 75 18.88 3.81 -4.36
C ALA A 75 18.61 2.63 -5.30
N LEU A 76 18.57 1.41 -4.78
CA LEU A 76 18.25 0.20 -5.56
C LEU A 76 16.90 0.29 -6.27
N ARG A 77 15.88 0.79 -5.57
CA ARG A 77 14.54 0.95 -6.11
C ARG A 77 14.48 1.96 -7.24
N TYR A 78 15.19 3.08 -7.11
CA TYR A 78 15.27 4.10 -8.15
C TYR A 78 15.93 3.54 -9.41
N CYS A 79 17.07 2.86 -9.26
CA CYS A 79 17.75 2.21 -10.39
C CYS A 79 16.85 1.20 -11.11
N LYS A 80 16.08 0.39 -10.38
CA LYS A 80 15.15 -0.57 -11.00
C LYS A 80 13.99 0.08 -11.75
N ARG A 81 13.55 1.28 -11.35
CA ARG A 81 12.47 2.01 -12.05
C ARG A 81 12.97 2.81 -13.26
N SER A 82 14.23 3.26 -13.22
CA SER A 82 14.86 4.01 -14.32
C SER A 82 15.39 3.13 -15.46
N HIS A 83 15.38 1.81 -15.30
CA HIS A 83 15.64 0.86 -16.37
C HIS A 83 14.32 0.26 -16.87
N PRO A 84 13.72 0.78 -17.96
CA PRO A 84 12.68 0.03 -18.65
C PRO A 84 13.36 -1.24 -19.19
N GLU A 85 12.85 -2.42 -18.84
CA GLU A 85 13.21 -3.64 -19.54
C GLU A 85 13.01 -3.39 -21.03
N ALA A 86 14.08 -3.57 -21.81
CA ALA A 86 13.98 -3.68 -23.25
C ALA A 86 13.00 -4.83 -23.52
N ARG A 87 11.90 -4.50 -24.20
CA ARG A 87 10.96 -5.49 -24.73
C ARG A 87 11.78 -6.45 -25.58
N HIS A 88 11.95 -7.68 -25.12
CA HIS A 88 12.32 -8.77 -26.00
C HIS A 88 11.03 -9.29 -26.65
N SER A 89 11.09 -9.32 -27.98
CA SER A 89 10.06 -9.61 -28.97
C SER A 89 9.28 -10.90 -28.76
#